data_AF-A0A554G153-F1
#
_entry.id   AF-A0A554G153-F1
#
_cell.length_a   1.000
_cell.length_b   1.000
_cell.length_c   1.000
_cell.angle_alpha   90.00
_cell.angle_beta   90.00
_cell.angle_gamma   90.00
#
_symmetry.space_group_name_H-M   'P 1'
#
loop_
_entity.id
_entity.type
_entity.pdbx_description
1 polymer ?
#
loop_
_entity_poly.entity_id
_entity_poly.type
_entity_poly.pdbx_seq_one_letter_code
_entity_poly.pdbx_strand_id
1 'polypeptide(L)'
;MALARPPKAVDNAIHKPASKTDSVAADLYIQGAPDLEGRPKRLRRGKRVQVSHTLPEAMLDEIDAAAADDGLSRTAWINWQIKKILKKRDGKK
;
A
#
# COMPACT_ATOMS: atom_id res chain seq x y z
N MET A 1 -36.04 -43.47 -27.12
CA MET A 1 -35.38 -42.36 -27.83
C MET A 1 -36.21 -41.10 -27.66
N ALA A 2 -35.76 -40.15 -26.84
CA ALA A 2 -36.20 -38.75 -26.85
C ALA A 2 -35.13 -37.91 -26.13
N LEU A 3 -34.83 -36.76 -26.70
CA LEU A 3 -33.65 -35.89 -26.55
C LEU A 3 -33.26 -35.49 -25.12
N ALA A 4 -31.97 -35.59 -24.82
CA ALA A 4 -31.34 -34.93 -23.67
C ALA A 4 -31.33 -33.41 -23.86
N ARG A 5 -31.66 -32.65 -22.80
CA ARG A 5 -31.54 -31.19 -22.79
C ARG A 5 -30.05 -30.80 -22.64
N PRO A 6 -29.49 -29.91 -23.46
CA PRO A 6 -28.12 -29.45 -23.25
C PRO A 6 -28.03 -28.52 -22.02
N PRO A 7 -26.90 -28.51 -21.30
CA PRO A 7 -26.69 -27.59 -20.19
C PRO A 7 -26.54 -26.15 -20.71
N LYS A 8 -27.24 -25.20 -20.09
CA LYS A 8 -27.00 -23.77 -20.31
C LYS A 8 -25.68 -23.39 -19.63
N ALA A 9 -24.64 -23.14 -20.42
CA ALA A 9 -23.48 -22.39 -19.95
C ALA A 9 -23.94 -20.97 -19.61
N VAL A 10 -23.78 -20.56 -18.36
CA VAL A 10 -23.97 -19.17 -17.91
C VAL A 10 -22.60 -18.61 -17.58
N ASP A 11 -21.84 -18.29 -18.61
CA ASP A 11 -20.59 -17.55 -18.52
C ASP A 11 -20.90 -16.10 -18.15
N ASN A 12 -21.22 -15.84 -16.88
CA ASN A 12 -21.33 -14.48 -16.35
C ASN A 12 -19.93 -13.93 -16.07
N ALA A 13 -19.17 -13.70 -17.15
CA ALA A 13 -17.93 -12.94 -17.08
C ALA A 13 -18.28 -11.45 -16.89
N ILE A 14 -18.28 -10.99 -15.64
CA ILE A 14 -18.32 -9.56 -15.33
C ILE A 14 -16.99 -8.96 -15.79
N HIS A 15 -16.96 -8.44 -17.01
CA HIS A 15 -15.86 -7.62 -17.48
C HIS A 15 -15.91 -6.27 -16.76
N LYS A 16 -15.05 -6.08 -15.76
CA LYS A 16 -14.81 -4.77 -15.17
C LYS A 16 -14.20 -3.86 -16.25
N PRO A 17 -14.84 -2.74 -16.64
CA PRO A 17 -14.21 -1.83 -17.59
C PRO A 17 -12.95 -1.26 -16.94
N ALA A 18 -11.81 -1.49 -17.58
CA ALA A 18 -10.52 -0.96 -17.17
C ALA A 18 -10.45 0.53 -17.53
N SER A 19 -10.95 1.42 -16.68
CA SER A 19 -10.70 2.86 -16.77
C SER A 19 -9.44 3.22 -15.96
N LYS A 20 -8.26 2.94 -16.53
CA LYS A 20 -6.98 3.47 -16.00
C LYS A 20 -6.66 4.88 -16.52
N THR A 21 -7.45 5.41 -17.45
CA THR A 21 -7.22 6.72 -18.07
C THR A 21 -7.79 7.87 -17.24
N ASP A 22 -8.88 7.63 -16.50
CA ASP A 22 -9.56 8.68 -15.73
C ASP A 22 -8.83 9.11 -14.45
N SER A 23 -7.99 8.25 -13.87
CA SER A 23 -7.34 8.58 -12.59
C SER A 23 -6.32 9.70 -12.73
N VAL A 24 -5.56 9.73 -13.84
CA VAL A 24 -4.53 10.76 -14.06
C VAL A 24 -5.19 12.12 -14.34
N ALA A 25 -6.27 12.14 -15.13
CA ALA A 25 -7.01 13.37 -15.41
C ALA A 25 -7.74 13.91 -14.16
N ALA A 26 -8.33 13.01 -13.35
CA ALA A 26 -8.94 13.38 -12.07
C ALA A 26 -7.90 13.90 -11.07
N ASP A 27 -6.74 13.26 -10.98
CA ASP A 27 -5.66 13.69 -10.09
C ASP A 27 -5.11 15.07 -10.50
N LEU A 28 -4.97 15.34 -11.81
CA LEU A 28 -4.57 16.65 -12.34
C LEU A 28 -5.63 17.74 -12.12
N TYR A 29 -6.92 17.43 -12.26
CA TYR A 29 -8.01 18.35 -11.96
C TYR A 29 -8.08 18.71 -10.48
N ILE A 30 -7.91 17.70 -9.60
CA ILE A 30 -7.88 17.92 -8.15
C ILE A 30 -6.66 18.77 -7.77
N GLN A 31 -5.50 18.57 -8.39
CA GLN A 31 -4.28 19.34 -8.14
C GLN A 31 -4.35 20.83 -8.52
N GLY A 32 -5.30 21.22 -9.38
CA GLY A 32 -5.48 22.61 -9.83
C GLY A 32 -6.32 23.49 -8.90
N ALA A 33 -6.80 22.96 -7.77
CA ALA A 33 -7.58 23.75 -6.81
C ALA A 33 -6.67 24.75 -6.06
N PRO A 34 -7.07 26.03 -5.92
CA PRO A 34 -6.27 27.07 -5.27
C PRO A 34 -6.08 26.86 -3.76
N ASP A 35 -6.70 25.84 -3.15
CA ASP A 35 -6.48 25.46 -1.74
C ASP A 35 -5.27 24.53 -1.54
N LEU A 36 -4.68 24.01 -2.61
CA LEU A 36 -3.59 23.03 -2.56
C LEU A 36 -2.18 23.64 -2.50
N GLU A 37 -2.06 24.94 -2.25
CA GLU A 37 -0.74 25.56 -2.11
C GLU A 37 0.00 24.99 -0.89
N GLY A 38 0.94 24.07 -1.17
CA GLY A 38 2.16 23.89 -0.38
C GLY A 38 2.26 22.65 0.51
N ARG A 39 1.30 21.72 0.54
CA ARG A 39 1.47 20.46 1.31
C ARG A 39 1.11 19.20 0.52
N PRO A 40 2.03 18.22 0.41
CA PRO A 40 1.70 16.93 -0.20
C PRO A 40 0.56 16.26 0.59
N LYS A 41 -0.50 15.88 -0.11
CA LYS A 41 -1.67 15.18 0.44
C LYS A 41 -1.22 13.85 1.05
N ARG A 42 -1.02 13.86 2.37
CA ARG A 42 -0.58 12.69 3.14
C ARG A 42 -1.79 11.93 3.64
N LEU A 43 -1.87 10.64 3.35
CA LEU A 43 -2.93 9.78 3.89
C LEU A 43 -2.75 9.66 5.41
N ARG A 44 -3.79 10.03 6.16
CA ARG A 44 -3.80 9.96 7.64
C ARG A 44 -4.63 8.77 8.10
N ARG A 45 -4.14 8.06 9.10
CA ARG A 45 -4.89 7.06 9.87
C ARG A 45 -4.87 7.48 11.34
N GLY A 46 -5.94 8.14 11.77
CA GLY A 46 -6.00 8.81 13.07
C GLY A 46 -4.90 9.87 13.20
N LYS A 47 -4.08 9.79 14.26
CA LYS A 47 -2.94 10.69 14.50
C LYS A 47 -1.70 10.37 13.67
N ARG A 48 -1.69 9.27 12.92
CA ARG A 48 -0.52 8.78 12.17
C ARG A 48 -0.62 9.14 10.69
N VAL A 49 0.53 9.40 10.08
CA VAL A 49 0.66 9.56 8.63
C VAL A 49 1.13 8.24 8.03
N GLN A 50 0.47 7.79 6.97
CA GLN A 50 0.92 6.65 6.17
C GLN A 50 2.12 7.06 5.32
N VAL A 51 3.15 6.23 5.34
CA VAL A 51 4.32 6.35 4.48
C VAL A 51 4.35 5.11 3.60
N SER A 52 4.27 5.33 2.29
CA SER A 52 4.49 4.27 1.30
C SER A 52 5.96 4.27 0.92
N HIS A 53 6.60 3.11 0.99
CA HIS A 53 7.98 2.94 0.59
C HIS A 53 8.12 1.62 -0.16
N THR A 54 8.73 1.68 -1.34
CA THR A 54 9.00 0.51 -2.18
C THR A 54 10.40 0.01 -1.86
N LEU A 55 10.52 -1.29 -1.60
CA LEU A 55 11.77 -1.96 -1.26
C LEU A 55 12.01 -3.13 -2.23
N PRO A 56 13.28 -3.50 -2.51
CA PRO A 56 13.59 -4.75 -3.20
C PRO A 56 13.16 -5.97 -2.40
N GLU A 57 12.74 -7.03 -3.08
CA GLU A 57 12.27 -8.27 -2.44
C GLU A 57 13.32 -8.89 -1.52
N ALA A 58 14.57 -8.98 -1.98
CA ALA A 58 15.67 -9.52 -1.18
C ALA A 58 15.86 -8.78 0.16
N MET A 59 15.61 -7.46 0.17
CA MET A 59 15.67 -6.68 1.41
C MET A 59 14.48 -6.96 2.33
N LEU A 60 13.31 -7.27 1.77
CA LEU A 60 12.14 -7.67 2.57
C LEU A 60 12.37 -9.01 3.25
N ASP A 61 13.03 -9.95 2.56
CA ASP A 61 13.39 -11.27 3.12
C ASP A 61 14.36 -11.12 4.31
N GLU A 62 15.38 -10.26 4.17
CA GLU A 62 16.31 -9.96 5.26
C GLU A 62 15.60 -9.32 6.47
N ILE A 63 14.65 -8.42 6.23
CA ILE A 63 13.85 -7.79 7.30
C ILE A 63 12.99 -8.83 8.00
N ASP A 64 12.38 -9.76 7.27
CA ASP A 64 11.54 -10.80 7.85
C ASP A 64 12.33 -11.78 8.70
N ALA A 65 13.51 -12.19 8.24
CA ALA A 65 14.40 -13.03 9.03
C ALA A 65 14.78 -12.33 10.35
N ALA A 66 15.22 -11.06 10.29
CA ALA A 66 15.56 -10.30 11.48
C ALA A 66 14.35 -10.05 12.41
N ALA A 67 13.16 -9.87 11.84
CA ALA A 67 11.93 -9.70 12.61
C ALA A 67 11.52 -11.00 13.32
N ALA A 68 11.68 -12.15 12.65
CA ALA A 68 11.41 -13.47 13.23
C ALA A 68 12.35 -13.77 14.40
N ASP A 69 13.66 -13.46 14.26
CA ASP A 69 14.65 -13.62 15.33
C ASP A 69 14.28 -12.80 16.58
N ASP A 70 13.76 -11.59 16.38
CA ASP A 70 13.30 -10.71 17.46
C ASP A 70 11.86 -11.02 17.96
N GLY A 71 11.15 -11.98 17.33
CA GLY A 71 9.76 -12.31 17.65
C GLY A 71 8.75 -11.19 17.34
N LEU A 72 9.08 -10.31 16.38
CA LEU A 72 8.27 -9.15 15.99
C LEU A 72 7.65 -9.35 14.59
N SER A 73 6.56 -8.64 14.32
CA SER A 73 6.09 -8.51 12.94
C SER A 73 7.01 -7.57 12.14
N ARG A 74 7.10 -7.76 10.81
CA ARG A 74 7.87 -6.90 9.88
C ARG A 74 7.72 -5.41 10.19
N THR A 75 6.47 -4.93 10.29
CA THR A 75 6.17 -3.53 10.56
C THR A 75 6.57 -3.10 11.98
N ALA A 76 6.40 -3.96 12.98
CA ALA A 76 6.82 -3.67 14.34
C ALA A 76 8.35 -3.55 14.44
N TRP A 77 9.06 -4.46 13.78
CA TRP A 77 10.52 -4.46 13.69
C TRP A 77 11.05 -3.18 13.03
N ILE A 78 10.52 -2.81 11.85
CA ILE A 78 10.90 -1.56 11.16
C ILE A 78 10.70 -0.35 12.08
N ASN A 79 9.53 -0.23 12.72
CA ASN A 79 9.25 0.89 13.63
C ASN A 79 10.19 0.89 14.84
N TRP A 80 10.54 -0.28 15.36
CA TRP A 80 11.47 -0.41 16.48
C TRP A 80 12.87 0.04 16.11
N GLN A 81 13.40 -0.40 14.97
CA GLN A 81 14.72 0.03 14.50
C GLN A 81 14.78 1.54 14.24
N ILE A 82 13.74 2.13 13.65
CA ILE A 82 13.65 3.59 13.47
C ILE A 82 13.73 4.30 14.83
N LYS A 83 12.94 3.86 15.82
CA LYS A 83 12.98 4.44 17.18
C LYS A 83 14.35 4.28 17.84
N LYS A 84 15.00 3.12 17.69
CA LYS A 84 16.34 2.84 18.23
C LYS A 84 17.38 3.80 17.65
N ILE A 85 17.34 4.03 16.33
CA ILE A 85 18.23 4.97 15.64
C ILE A 85 17.97 6.41 16.09
N LEU A 86 16.71 6.83 16.18
CA LEU A 86 16.35 8.18 16.64
C LEU A 86 16.81 8.41 18.08
N LYS A 87 16.54 7.46 18.98
CA LYS A 87 17.02 7.53 20.37
C LYS A 87 18.55 7.60 20.46
N LYS A 88 19.26 6.84 19.62
CA LYS A 88 20.73 6.91 19.55
C LYS A 88 21.24 8.28 19.07
N ARG A 89 20.53 8.92 18.14
CA ARG A 89 20.85 10.29 17.68
C ARG A 89 20.60 11.32 18.79
N ASP A 90 19.49 11.21 19.50
CA ASP A 90 19.10 12.16 20.55
C ASP A 90 19.90 11.97 21.86
N GLY A 91 20.45 10.76 22.07
CA GLY A 91 21.36 10.42 23.17
C GLY A 91 22.81 10.90 23.00
N LYS A 92 23.09 11.78 22.03
CA LYS A 92 24.29 12.64 22.04
C LYS A 92 24.04 13.86 22.94
N LYS A 93 23.91 13.61 24.24
CA LYS A 93 24.16 14.57 25.32
C LYS A 93 24.73 13.81 26.51
#